data_AF-A0A5C5WH39-F1
#
_entry.id   AF-A0A5C5WH39-F1
#
_cell.length_a   1.000
_cell.length_b   1.000
_cell.length_c   1.000
_cell.angle_alpha   90.00
_cell.angle_beta   90.00
_cell.angle_gamma   90.00
#
_symmetry.space_group_name_H-M   'P 1'
#
loop_
_entity.id
_entity.type
_entity.pdbx_description
1 polymer ?
#
loop_
_entity_poly.entity_id
_entity_poly.type
_entity_poly.pdbx_seq_one_letter_code
_entity_poly.pdbx_strand_id
1 'polypeptide(L)'
;MKISDSRLADNLPPGQSHGRTIADRGSITFGDPVFKESDLGNIDDEQTLLWIGDRKLAEFENAFRVCEAHVSQIAFRGSLQEAVERRASGVGTIVVASSDRSPLALDSLAVLGQRHPDATRFHLRGPLCEGMTRGYQSFFGHNRFDWLDGEEELISQFSPDSLETPSRTIAVVAANYSAAEPLLDIAEQLSVAAVWCREPNAKELRGVDTVWWDDSFAFAASTETWKRRIKLMGKRAEKHVWITNRNHAGHVHQAHQAGVGWVVFKPYRIERLEASLGQDTVPVSSQGFCKAA
;
A
#
# COMPACT_ATOMS: atom_id res chain seq x y z
N MET A 1 31.33 -22.74 49.40
CA MET A 1 31.70 -23.98 48.67
C MET A 1 31.97 -23.56 47.23
N LYS A 2 33.16 -23.05 46.93
CA LYS A 2 34.31 -23.74 46.28
C LYS A 2 33.96 -24.37 44.92
N ILE A 3 34.50 -23.75 43.84
CA ILE A 3 35.27 -24.27 42.65
C ILE A 3 34.67 -25.53 41.96
N SER A 4 34.57 -25.72 40.63
CA SER A 4 35.45 -25.36 39.50
C SER A 4 34.80 -25.76 38.16
N ASP A 5 35.25 -25.13 37.08
CA ASP A 5 35.63 -25.69 35.75
C ASP A 5 34.74 -26.70 34.99
N SER A 6 34.49 -26.41 33.70
CA SER A 6 35.23 -27.08 32.61
C SER A 6 34.86 -26.57 31.21
N ARG A 7 35.92 -26.37 30.42
CA ARG A 7 35.96 -26.10 28.97
C ARG A 7 35.67 -27.37 28.16
N LEU A 8 35.15 -27.21 26.94
CA LEU A 8 35.35 -28.09 25.76
C LEU A 8 34.99 -27.22 24.53
N ALA A 9 35.93 -26.62 23.81
CA ALA A 9 36.88 -27.19 22.83
C ALA A 9 36.29 -27.32 21.41
N ASP A 10 36.87 -26.47 20.55
CA ASP A 10 36.95 -26.45 19.10
C ASP A 10 37.00 -27.81 18.41
N ASN A 11 36.30 -27.92 17.27
CA ASN A 11 36.62 -28.85 16.19
C ASN A 11 36.07 -28.32 14.84
N LEU A 12 36.94 -27.71 14.04
CA LEU A 12 36.71 -27.44 12.62
C LEU A 12 37.78 -28.19 11.79
N PRO A 13 37.39 -28.98 10.78
CA PRO A 13 38.35 -29.64 9.90
C PRO A 13 38.81 -28.73 8.74
N PRO A 14 39.99 -29.02 8.14
CA PRO A 14 40.61 -28.17 7.13
C PRO A 14 40.19 -28.52 5.70
N GLY A 15 40.13 -27.47 4.87
CA GLY A 15 40.56 -27.38 3.47
C GLY A 15 40.19 -28.49 2.47
N GLN A 16 39.37 -28.13 1.48
CA GLN A 16 39.52 -28.64 0.12
C GLN A 16 39.46 -27.50 -0.90
N SER A 17 40.60 -27.30 -1.56
CA SER A 17 40.80 -26.51 -2.77
C SER A 17 40.53 -27.39 -3.99
N HIS A 18 39.68 -26.96 -4.92
CA HIS A 18 39.69 -27.43 -6.31
C HIS A 18 39.43 -26.23 -7.21
N GLY A 19 40.34 -26.04 -8.17
CA GLY A 19 40.26 -25.00 -9.19
C GLY A 19 39.79 -25.53 -10.54
N ARG A 20 39.69 -24.55 -11.47
CA ARG A 20 39.41 -24.64 -12.92
C ARG A 20 37.93 -24.90 -13.25
N THR A 21 37.30 -24.28 -14.24
CA THR A 21 37.78 -23.90 -15.59
C THR A 21 36.90 -22.78 -16.18
N ILE A 22 37.52 -21.92 -17.00
CA ILE A 22 36.91 -20.87 -17.83
C ILE A 22 36.43 -21.47 -19.17
N ALA A 23 35.18 -21.18 -19.57
CA ALA A 23 34.67 -21.17 -20.95
C ALA A 23 33.37 -20.33 -20.93
N ASP A 24 33.38 -19.07 -21.37
CA ASP A 24 33.29 -18.54 -22.75
C ASP A 24 31.89 -18.64 -23.39
N ARG A 25 31.33 -17.43 -23.60
CA ARG A 25 30.37 -16.95 -24.61
C ARG A 25 29.03 -17.66 -24.87
N GLY A 26 27.98 -17.02 -24.36
CA GLY A 26 26.68 -16.93 -25.01
C GLY A 26 26.11 -15.51 -24.84
N SER A 27 26.33 -14.65 -25.84
CA SER A 27 25.68 -13.33 -25.92
C SER A 27 24.21 -13.55 -26.25
N ILE A 28 23.34 -13.33 -25.26
CA ILE A 28 21.89 -13.26 -25.45
C ILE A 28 21.57 -11.77 -25.49
N THR A 29 21.28 -11.26 -26.68
CA THR A 29 20.67 -9.95 -26.87
C THR A 29 19.26 -10.00 -26.31
N PHE A 30 19.03 -9.32 -25.19
CA PHE A 30 17.69 -8.99 -24.72
C PHE A 30 17.10 -8.00 -25.73
N GLY A 31 16.06 -8.44 -26.43
CA GLY A 31 15.23 -7.51 -27.19
C GLY A 31 14.52 -6.59 -26.21
N ASP A 32 14.67 -5.29 -26.40
CA ASP A 32 13.88 -4.29 -25.70
C ASP A 32 12.39 -4.61 -25.88
N PRO A 33 11.58 -4.60 -24.80
CA PRO A 33 10.14 -4.67 -24.96
C PRO A 33 9.69 -3.42 -25.70
N VAL A 34 9.30 -3.60 -26.96
CA VAL A 34 8.57 -2.59 -27.74
C VAL A 34 7.19 -2.46 -27.09
N PHE A 35 7.09 -1.59 -26.10
CA PHE A 35 5.82 -1.12 -25.58
C PHE A 35 5.16 -0.30 -26.69
N LYS A 36 4.01 -0.79 -27.17
CA LYS A 36 3.12 -0.01 -28.03
C LYS A 36 2.38 0.97 -27.13
N GLU A 37 2.82 2.22 -27.21
CA GLU A 37 2.36 3.39 -26.45
C GLU A 37 1.01 3.94 -26.95
N SER A 38 0.06 3.07 -27.32
CA SER A 38 -1.19 3.54 -27.91
C SER A 38 -2.36 2.68 -27.47
N ASP A 39 -3.30 3.33 -26.78
CA ASP A 39 -4.68 2.93 -26.48
C ASP A 39 -5.03 2.70 -24.99
N LEU A 40 -4.34 3.38 -24.06
CA LEU A 40 -4.83 3.61 -22.70
C LEU A 40 -5.34 5.05 -22.61
N GLY A 41 -6.52 5.25 -22.03
CA GLY A 41 -7.17 6.55 -21.97
C GLY A 41 -6.29 7.56 -21.25
N ASN A 42 -5.91 8.64 -21.95
CA ASN A 42 -5.26 9.82 -21.40
C ASN A 42 -5.96 10.24 -20.09
N ILE A 43 -5.36 9.90 -18.95
CA ILE A 43 -5.41 10.80 -17.82
C ILE A 43 -4.67 12.03 -18.33
N ASP A 44 -5.32 13.19 -18.37
CA ASP A 44 -4.67 14.43 -18.81
C ASP A 44 -3.37 14.61 -18.00
N ASP A 45 -2.22 14.35 -18.63
CA ASP A 45 -0.87 14.42 -18.04
C ASP A 45 -0.52 15.83 -17.48
N GLU A 46 -1.42 16.79 -17.60
CA GLU A 46 -1.26 18.19 -17.23
C GLU A 46 -2.06 18.62 -15.98
N GLN A 47 -2.72 17.69 -15.28
CA GLN A 47 -3.51 18.06 -14.10
C GLN A 47 -2.63 18.28 -12.85
N THR A 48 -2.77 19.47 -12.25
CA THR A 48 -2.09 19.84 -11.01
C THR A 48 -2.76 19.17 -9.80
N LEU A 49 -1.94 18.57 -8.92
CA LEU A 49 -2.36 18.19 -7.58
C LEU A 49 -2.21 19.38 -6.62
N LEU A 50 -3.30 19.78 -5.99
CA LEU A 50 -3.32 20.79 -4.93
C LEU A 50 -3.20 20.10 -3.56
N TRP A 51 -2.02 20.18 -2.94
CA TRP A 51 -1.77 19.68 -1.59
C TRP A 51 -2.00 20.77 -0.55
N ILE A 52 -2.82 20.50 0.47
CA ILE A 52 -3.18 21.44 1.53
C ILE A 52 -2.90 20.81 2.89
N GLY A 53 -1.96 21.38 3.66
CA GLY A 53 -1.57 20.89 4.99
C GLY A 53 -0.05 20.67 5.09
N ASP A 54 0.47 20.39 6.28
CA ASP A 54 1.92 20.27 6.48
C ASP A 54 2.48 18.96 5.90
N ARG A 55 3.20 19.07 4.78
CA ARG A 55 3.84 17.94 4.08
C ARG A 55 5.07 17.36 4.79
N LYS A 56 5.61 18.06 5.79
CA LYS A 56 6.82 17.65 6.53
C LYS A 56 6.50 16.85 7.79
N LEU A 57 5.22 16.76 8.17
CA LEU A 57 4.82 15.90 9.26
C LEU A 57 5.09 14.44 8.91
N ALA A 58 5.60 13.68 9.89
CA ALA A 58 6.06 12.32 9.68
C ALA A 58 4.93 11.40 9.15
N GLU A 59 3.69 11.65 9.55
CA GLU A 59 2.52 10.92 9.07
C GLU A 59 2.12 11.23 7.61
N PHE A 60 2.58 12.34 7.03
CA PHE A 60 2.20 12.75 5.68
C PHE A 60 3.35 12.81 4.69
N GLU A 61 4.59 12.80 5.19
CA GLU A 61 5.79 12.89 4.35
C GLU A 61 5.80 11.81 3.26
N ASN A 62 5.43 10.57 3.61
CA ASN A 62 5.44 9.48 2.63
C ASN A 62 4.35 9.64 1.56
N ALA A 63 3.12 9.96 1.97
CA ALA A 63 2.01 10.25 1.06
C ALA A 63 2.35 11.41 0.11
N PHE A 64 3.01 12.46 0.62
CA PHE A 64 3.45 13.58 -0.20
C PHE A 64 4.52 13.17 -1.22
N ARG A 65 5.51 12.35 -0.83
CA ARG A 65 6.53 11.82 -1.75
C ARG A 65 5.93 10.93 -2.84
N VAL A 66 4.93 10.13 -2.49
CA VAL A 66 4.18 9.34 -3.47
C VAL A 66 3.51 10.25 -4.50
N CYS A 67 2.83 11.31 -4.06
CA CYS A 67 2.29 12.31 -4.98
C CYS A 67 3.40 12.90 -5.86
N GLU A 68 4.54 13.30 -5.29
CA GLU A 68 5.67 13.86 -6.06
C GLU A 68 6.22 12.90 -7.12
N ALA A 69 6.14 11.59 -6.89
CA ALA A 69 6.62 10.58 -7.83
C ALA A 69 5.65 10.27 -8.98
N HIS A 70 4.34 10.51 -8.79
CA HIS A 70 3.30 10.07 -9.73
C HIS A 70 2.55 11.21 -10.44
N VAL A 71 2.65 12.45 -9.96
CA VAL A 71 1.98 13.60 -10.61
C VAL A 71 2.98 14.53 -11.26
N SER A 72 2.64 15.07 -12.42
CA SER A 72 3.51 15.98 -13.18
C SER A 72 3.71 17.33 -12.47
N GLN A 73 2.71 17.80 -11.71
CA GLN A 73 2.75 19.09 -11.04
C GLN A 73 2.05 19.09 -9.68
N ILE A 74 2.71 19.64 -8.65
CA ILE A 74 2.14 19.86 -7.31
C ILE A 74 2.09 21.35 -6.96
N ALA A 75 0.91 21.83 -6.57
CA ALA A 75 0.73 23.10 -5.89
C ALA A 75 0.56 22.89 -4.38
N PHE A 76 1.58 23.24 -3.59
CA PHE A 76 1.56 23.08 -2.13
C PHE A 76 1.03 24.31 -1.39
N ARG A 77 0.17 24.13 -0.39
CA ARG A 77 -0.37 25.17 0.51
C ARG A 77 -0.36 24.65 1.95
N GLY A 78 -0.01 25.51 2.90
CA GLY A 78 0.01 25.15 4.32
C GLY A 78 -1.37 25.16 4.98
N SER A 79 -2.35 25.84 4.38
CA SER A 79 -3.72 25.92 4.92
C SER A 79 -4.78 26.07 3.82
N LEU A 80 -6.03 25.80 4.17
CA LEU A 80 -7.19 26.01 3.29
C LEU A 80 -7.33 27.48 2.87
N GLN A 81 -7.07 28.41 3.79
CA GLN A 81 -7.14 29.84 3.49
C GLN A 81 -6.07 30.24 2.46
N GLU A 82 -4.84 29.77 2.64
CA GLU A 82 -3.77 30.01 1.67
C GLU A 82 -4.09 29.42 0.29
N ALA A 83 -4.75 28.26 0.23
CA ALA A 83 -5.22 27.66 -1.02
C ALA A 83 -6.28 28.51 -1.73
N VAL A 84 -7.15 29.19 -0.97
CA VAL A 84 -8.13 30.14 -1.51
C VAL A 84 -7.44 31.42 -2.02
N GLU A 85 -6.42 31.92 -1.33
CA GLU A 85 -5.73 33.16 -1.68
C GLU A 85 -4.78 32.95 -2.87
N ARG A 86 -3.95 31.91 -2.81
CA ARG A 86 -2.92 31.62 -3.79
C ARG A 86 -3.39 30.50 -4.72
N ARG A 87 -4.07 30.88 -5.80
CA ARG A 87 -4.69 29.95 -6.75
C ARG A 87 -3.66 29.05 -7.44
N ALA A 88 -4.12 27.88 -7.86
CA ALA A 88 -3.42 26.99 -8.78
C ALA A 88 -4.29 26.79 -10.02
N SER A 89 -3.66 26.65 -11.19
CA SER A 89 -4.34 26.39 -12.46
C SER A 89 -4.39 24.89 -12.73
N GLY A 90 -5.39 24.44 -13.49
CA GLY A 90 -5.47 23.03 -13.93
C GLY A 90 -5.58 22.02 -12.78
N VAL A 91 -6.21 22.39 -11.66
CA VAL A 91 -6.31 21.49 -10.50
C VAL A 91 -7.29 20.36 -10.79
N GLY A 92 -6.76 19.15 -10.94
CA GLY A 92 -7.55 17.92 -11.09
C GLY A 92 -7.75 17.13 -9.79
N THR A 93 -6.83 17.30 -8.84
CA THR A 93 -6.89 16.61 -7.54
C THR A 93 -6.61 17.58 -6.39
N ILE A 94 -7.38 17.48 -5.31
CA ILE A 94 -7.18 18.23 -4.07
C ILE A 94 -6.96 17.24 -2.93
N VAL A 95 -5.81 17.32 -2.26
CA VAL A 95 -5.52 16.56 -1.04
C VAL A 95 -5.48 17.51 0.14
N VAL A 96 -6.33 17.28 1.13
CA VAL A 96 -6.30 17.99 2.42
C VAL A 96 -5.71 17.05 3.46
N ALA A 97 -4.55 17.38 4.00
CA ALA A 97 -3.89 16.67 5.09
C ALA A 97 -4.18 17.36 6.42
N SER A 98 -4.81 16.65 7.36
CA SER A 98 -5.15 17.17 8.68
C SER A 98 -4.47 16.35 9.76
N SER A 99 -3.57 16.95 10.53
CA SER A 99 -2.82 16.26 11.59
C SER A 99 -3.61 16.04 12.87
N ASP A 100 -4.69 16.80 13.08
CA ASP A 100 -5.50 16.79 14.29
C ASP A 100 -7.00 16.96 14.03
N ARG A 101 -7.80 17.01 15.10
CA ARG A 101 -9.26 17.15 15.03
C ARG A 101 -9.75 18.57 14.84
N SER A 102 -8.88 19.51 14.49
CA SER A 102 -9.30 20.89 14.26
C SER A 102 -10.35 20.93 13.15
N PRO A 103 -11.47 21.64 13.35
CA PRO A 103 -12.48 21.78 12.31
C PRO A 103 -11.89 22.39 11.05
N LEU A 104 -12.19 21.79 9.90
CA LEU A 104 -11.84 22.36 8.60
C LEU A 104 -12.68 23.62 8.35
N ALA A 105 -12.05 24.65 7.78
CA ALA A 105 -12.72 25.89 7.38
C ALA A 105 -13.69 25.62 6.22
N LEU A 106 -14.97 25.40 6.56
CA LEU A 106 -16.02 25.01 5.60
C LEU A 106 -16.20 26.04 4.48
N ASP A 107 -16.08 27.33 4.79
CA ASP A 107 -16.18 28.40 3.80
C ASP A 107 -15.05 28.29 2.76
N SER A 108 -13.83 28.01 3.19
CA SER A 108 -12.69 27.81 2.30
C SER A 108 -12.89 26.57 1.42
N LEU A 109 -13.39 25.47 1.99
CA LEU A 109 -13.73 24.26 1.23
C LEU A 109 -14.83 24.54 0.19
N ALA A 110 -15.88 25.28 0.55
CA ALA A 110 -16.94 25.66 -0.38
C ALA A 110 -16.39 26.47 -1.55
N VAL A 111 -15.51 27.44 -1.28
CA VAL A 111 -14.84 28.23 -2.32
C VAL A 111 -13.95 27.36 -3.21
N LEU A 112 -13.18 26.43 -2.65
CA LEU A 112 -12.38 25.49 -3.44
C LEU A 112 -13.25 24.57 -4.31
N GLY A 113 -14.40 24.12 -3.78
CA GLY A 113 -15.34 23.26 -4.51
C GLY A 113 -16.00 23.96 -5.68
N GLN A 114 -16.35 25.25 -5.51
CA GLN A 114 -16.88 26.07 -6.61
C GLN A 114 -15.82 26.36 -7.68
N ARG A 115 -14.55 26.52 -7.31
CA ARG A 115 -13.46 26.81 -8.24
C ARG A 115 -12.97 25.59 -9.00
N HIS A 116 -13.04 24.43 -8.38
CA HIS A 116 -12.58 23.15 -8.92
C HIS A 116 -13.71 22.12 -8.81
N PRO A 117 -14.82 22.31 -9.56
CA PRO A 117 -16.00 21.47 -9.45
C PRO A 117 -15.73 20.02 -9.85
N ASP A 118 -14.82 19.81 -10.80
CA ASP A 118 -14.49 18.50 -11.36
C ASP A 118 -13.31 17.82 -10.65
N ALA A 119 -12.66 18.51 -9.70
CA ALA A 119 -11.50 17.94 -9.02
C ALA A 119 -11.90 16.81 -8.07
N THR A 120 -11.13 15.73 -8.10
CA THR A 120 -11.20 14.67 -7.09
C THR A 120 -10.66 15.21 -5.77
N ARG A 121 -11.36 14.92 -4.66
CA ARG A 121 -11.06 15.52 -3.35
C ARG A 121 -10.77 14.43 -2.34
N PHE A 122 -9.63 14.52 -1.69
CA PHE A 122 -9.16 13.58 -0.68
C PHE A 122 -8.97 14.26 0.67
N HIS A 123 -9.40 13.59 1.73
CA HIS A 123 -9.09 13.97 3.11
C HIS A 123 -8.16 12.93 3.73
N LEU A 124 -6.88 13.29 3.85
CA LEU A 124 -5.84 12.50 4.50
C LEU A 124 -5.80 12.88 5.99
N ARG A 125 -6.13 11.93 6.87
CA ARG A 125 -6.28 12.18 8.30
C ARG A 125 -5.12 11.60 9.09
N GLY A 126 -4.41 12.42 9.86
CA GLY A 126 -3.30 12.02 10.71
C GLY A 126 -3.77 11.19 11.92
N PRO A 127 -2.84 10.62 12.72
CA PRO A 127 -3.20 9.75 13.85
C PRO A 127 -4.13 10.41 14.87
N LEU A 128 -3.99 11.73 15.11
CA LEU A 128 -4.82 12.42 16.09
C LEU A 128 -6.26 12.67 15.60
N CYS A 129 -6.52 12.44 14.31
CA CYS A 129 -7.87 12.47 13.73
C CYS A 129 -8.64 11.16 13.95
N GLU A 130 -8.03 10.12 14.53
CA GLU A 130 -8.67 8.83 14.78
C GLU A 130 -9.97 9.03 15.56
N GLY A 131 -11.03 8.28 15.23
CA GLY A 131 -12.33 8.41 15.90
C GLY A 131 -13.12 9.68 15.57
N MET A 132 -12.61 10.57 14.70
CA MET A 132 -13.49 11.54 14.04
C MET A 132 -14.48 10.75 13.18
N THR A 133 -15.73 10.73 13.64
CA THR A 133 -16.85 10.20 12.86
C THR A 133 -16.88 10.90 11.51
N ARG A 134 -17.36 10.20 10.47
CA ARG A 134 -17.57 10.76 9.13
C ARG A 134 -18.63 11.86 9.24
N GLY A 135 -18.24 13.05 9.70
CA GLY A 135 -19.11 14.20 9.74
C GLY A 135 -19.56 14.56 8.33
N TYR A 136 -20.69 15.23 8.21
CA TYR A 136 -21.38 15.61 6.96
C TYR A 136 -20.61 16.61 6.05
N GLN A 137 -19.28 16.56 5.99
CA GLN A 137 -18.49 17.35 5.05
C GLN A 137 -18.62 16.76 3.63
N SER A 138 -19.71 17.08 2.94
CA SER A 138 -20.00 16.63 1.57
C SER A 138 -18.87 16.90 0.59
N PHE A 139 -18.01 17.89 0.88
CA PHE A 139 -16.85 18.26 0.07
C PHE A 139 -15.99 17.06 -0.35
N PHE A 140 -15.66 16.14 0.57
CA PHE A 140 -14.80 15.00 0.26
C PHE A 140 -15.56 13.75 -0.20
N GLY A 141 -16.90 13.77 -0.21
CA GLY A 141 -17.71 12.59 -0.49
C GLY A 141 -17.25 11.36 0.33
N HIS A 142 -16.94 10.27 -0.37
CA HIS A 142 -16.45 9.01 0.20
C HIS A 142 -14.91 8.92 0.32
N ASN A 143 -14.19 9.92 -0.20
CA ASN A 143 -12.73 9.91 -0.35
C ASN A 143 -12.05 10.46 0.91
N ARG A 144 -12.34 9.85 2.06
CA ARG A 144 -11.71 10.17 3.34
C ARG A 144 -11.07 8.93 3.90
N PHE A 145 -9.77 9.01 4.11
CA PHE A 145 -8.97 7.89 4.57
C PHE A 145 -7.99 8.34 5.63
N ASP A 146 -7.67 7.42 6.53
CA ASP A 146 -6.62 7.65 7.50
C ASP A 146 -5.27 7.60 6.77
N TRP A 147 -4.29 8.35 7.28
CA TRP A 147 -3.00 8.54 6.62
C TRP A 147 -2.30 7.21 6.28
N LEU A 148 -2.57 6.21 7.11
CA LEU A 148 -2.14 4.83 6.98
C LEU A 148 -2.65 4.14 5.73
N ASP A 149 -3.93 4.36 5.42
CA ASP A 149 -4.56 3.85 4.20
C ASP A 149 -4.29 4.78 3.01
N GLY A 150 -3.84 6.01 3.30
CA GLY A 150 -3.78 7.08 2.33
C GLY A 150 -2.67 6.93 1.31
N GLU A 151 -1.57 6.27 1.64
CA GLU A 151 -0.53 6.00 0.65
C GLU A 151 -1.06 5.08 -0.46
N GLU A 152 -1.61 3.93 -0.10
CA GLU A 152 -2.14 2.97 -1.06
C GLU A 152 -3.31 3.53 -1.86
N GLU A 153 -4.20 4.27 -1.18
CA GLU A 153 -5.31 4.94 -1.86
C GLU A 153 -4.83 6.04 -2.79
N LEU A 154 -3.80 6.80 -2.42
CA LEU A 154 -3.24 7.80 -3.33
C LEU A 154 -2.55 7.12 -4.52
N ILE A 155 -1.79 6.04 -4.29
CA ILE A 155 -1.14 5.27 -5.36
C ILE A 155 -2.19 4.73 -6.34
N SER A 156 -3.25 4.10 -5.85
CA SER A 156 -4.28 3.51 -6.71
C SER A 156 -4.99 4.54 -7.58
N GLN A 157 -5.11 5.78 -7.09
CA GLN A 157 -5.74 6.88 -7.82
C GLN A 157 -4.83 7.49 -8.88
N PHE A 158 -3.51 7.51 -8.65
CA PHE A 158 -2.53 8.04 -9.62
C PHE A 158 -1.95 6.98 -10.56
N SER A 159 -2.12 5.69 -10.24
CA SER A 159 -1.63 4.57 -11.04
C SER A 159 -2.76 3.57 -11.38
N PRO A 160 -3.85 4.01 -12.02
CA PRO A 160 -4.95 3.10 -12.38
C PRO A 160 -4.53 2.06 -13.42
N ASP A 161 -3.44 2.30 -14.15
CA ASP A 161 -2.94 1.47 -15.25
C ASP A 161 -1.99 0.34 -14.84
N SER A 162 -1.76 0.12 -13.53
CA SER A 162 -1.24 -1.18 -13.13
C SER A 162 -2.36 -2.20 -13.31
N LEU A 163 -2.52 -2.69 -14.55
CA LEU A 163 -3.26 -3.90 -14.91
C LEU A 163 -2.57 -5.07 -14.22
N GLU A 164 -2.63 -5.09 -12.89
CA GLU A 164 -2.04 -6.14 -12.12
C GLU A 164 -2.79 -7.41 -12.49
N THR A 165 -2.05 -8.46 -12.82
CA THR A 165 -2.67 -9.75 -13.07
C THR A 165 -3.48 -10.15 -11.84
N PRO A 166 -4.78 -10.45 -12.00
CA PRO A 166 -5.63 -10.80 -10.88
C PRO A 166 -5.11 -12.08 -10.25
N SER A 167 -4.96 -12.04 -8.92
CA SER A 167 -4.48 -13.15 -8.13
C SER A 167 -5.54 -14.24 -8.08
N ARG A 168 -5.18 -15.48 -8.45
CA ARG A 168 -6.10 -16.64 -8.45
C ARG A 168 -5.87 -17.55 -7.25
N THR A 169 -4.71 -17.41 -6.62
CA THR A 169 -4.29 -18.24 -5.50
C THR A 169 -3.66 -17.40 -4.38
N ILE A 170 -4.11 -17.62 -3.16
CA ILE A 170 -3.65 -16.91 -1.96
C ILE A 170 -3.08 -17.91 -0.95
N ALA A 171 -1.93 -17.60 -0.38
CA ALA A 171 -1.48 -18.23 0.86
C ALA A 171 -1.70 -17.26 2.03
N VAL A 172 -2.49 -17.68 3.01
CA VAL A 172 -2.67 -16.96 4.27
C VAL A 172 -1.65 -17.51 5.27
N VAL A 173 -0.72 -16.66 5.70
CA VAL A 173 0.28 -16.99 6.72
C VAL A 173 -0.17 -16.41 8.06
N ALA A 174 -0.64 -17.27 8.97
CA ALA A 174 -1.11 -16.86 10.29
C ALA A 174 -0.71 -17.88 11.37
N ALA A 175 -0.58 -17.45 12.62
CA ALA A 175 -0.02 -18.29 13.67
C ALA A 175 -0.92 -19.48 14.06
N ASN A 176 -2.22 -19.38 13.81
CA ASN A 176 -3.23 -20.41 14.06
C ASN A 176 -4.40 -20.26 13.08
N TYR A 177 -5.22 -21.32 12.97
CA TYR A 177 -6.36 -21.34 12.05
C TYR A 177 -7.39 -20.26 12.38
N SER A 178 -7.67 -20.01 13.66
CA SER A 178 -8.65 -19.00 14.07
C SER A 178 -8.30 -17.58 13.59
N ALA A 179 -7.01 -17.24 13.46
CA ALA A 179 -6.58 -15.98 12.86
C ALA A 179 -6.68 -15.98 11.33
N ALA A 180 -6.50 -17.15 10.68
CA ALA A 180 -6.57 -17.29 9.23
C ALA A 180 -8.00 -17.41 8.69
N GLU A 181 -8.90 -18.03 9.44
CA GLU A 181 -10.27 -18.38 9.03
C GLU A 181 -11.02 -17.18 8.42
N PRO A 182 -11.07 -15.98 9.05
CA PRO A 182 -11.75 -14.84 8.44
C PRO A 182 -11.17 -14.41 7.09
N LEU A 183 -9.86 -14.60 6.88
CA LEU A 183 -9.20 -14.28 5.62
C LEU A 183 -9.48 -15.35 4.55
N LEU A 184 -9.57 -16.62 4.94
CA LEU A 184 -9.98 -17.70 4.05
C LEU A 184 -11.43 -17.51 3.59
N ASP A 185 -12.33 -17.12 4.49
CA ASP A 185 -13.73 -16.83 4.17
C ASP A 185 -13.85 -15.67 3.18
N ILE A 186 -13.04 -14.62 3.34
CA ILE A 186 -12.99 -13.51 2.38
C ILE A 186 -12.49 -14.00 1.02
N ALA A 187 -11.42 -14.79 0.98
CA ALA A 187 -10.92 -15.33 -0.28
C ALA A 187 -11.97 -16.23 -0.98
N GLU A 188 -12.72 -17.04 -0.23
CA GLU A 188 -13.83 -17.83 -0.74
C GLU A 188 -14.94 -16.96 -1.34
N GLN A 189 -15.35 -15.88 -0.64
CA GLN A 189 -16.34 -14.92 -1.14
C GLN A 189 -15.91 -14.29 -2.47
N LEU A 190 -14.60 -14.05 -2.64
CA LEU A 190 -14.00 -13.50 -3.86
C LEU A 190 -13.70 -14.57 -4.92
N SER A 191 -14.11 -15.83 -4.70
CA SER A 191 -13.85 -16.96 -5.58
C SER A 191 -12.36 -17.19 -5.89
N VAL A 192 -11.49 -16.89 -4.91
CA VAL A 192 -10.05 -17.07 -5.00
C VAL A 192 -9.63 -18.30 -4.20
N ALA A 193 -8.83 -19.19 -4.81
CA ALA A 193 -8.36 -20.36 -4.10
C ALA A 193 -7.38 -19.96 -3.00
N ALA A 194 -7.67 -20.34 -1.75
CA ALA A 194 -6.84 -19.98 -0.62
C ALA A 194 -6.37 -21.19 0.19
N VAL A 195 -5.17 -21.07 0.77
CA VAL A 195 -4.63 -22.06 1.69
C VAL A 195 -4.03 -21.36 2.91
N TRP A 196 -4.31 -21.88 4.09
CA TRP A 196 -3.64 -21.43 5.31
C TRP A 196 -2.35 -22.22 5.54
N CYS A 197 -1.31 -21.50 5.96
CA CYS A 197 -0.08 -22.09 6.45
C CYS A 197 0.35 -21.42 7.76
N ARG A 198 0.82 -22.24 8.69
CA ARG A 198 1.32 -21.76 9.99
C ARG A 198 2.72 -21.15 9.89
N GLU A 199 3.52 -21.71 8.99
CA GLU A 199 4.89 -21.27 8.73
C GLU A 199 5.11 -21.19 7.21
N PRO A 200 5.84 -20.18 6.72
CA PRO A 200 6.12 -20.04 5.30
C PRO A 200 7.07 -21.15 4.84
N ASN A 201 6.61 -21.96 3.89
CA ASN A 201 7.39 -23.07 3.35
C ASN A 201 7.19 -23.24 1.83
N ALA A 202 8.12 -22.66 1.05
CA ALA A 202 8.12 -22.76 -0.41
C ALA A 202 8.21 -24.20 -0.97
N LYS A 203 8.57 -25.21 -0.16
CA LYS A 203 8.59 -26.60 -0.64
C LYS A 203 7.18 -27.18 -0.75
N GLU A 204 6.31 -26.81 0.19
CA GLU A 204 4.94 -27.29 0.31
C GLU A 204 3.95 -26.42 -0.46
N LEU A 205 4.22 -25.11 -0.53
CA LEU A 205 3.38 -24.14 -1.23
C LEU A 205 4.01 -23.76 -2.56
N ARG A 206 3.34 -24.11 -3.66
CA ARG A 206 3.73 -23.78 -5.03
C ARG A 206 2.55 -23.19 -5.78
N GLY A 207 2.84 -22.29 -6.72
CA GLY A 207 1.80 -21.67 -7.56
C GLY A 207 0.85 -20.82 -6.73
N VAL A 208 1.42 -20.05 -5.78
CA VAL A 208 0.71 -19.03 -5.01
C VAL A 208 1.05 -17.68 -5.64
N ASP A 209 0.04 -16.93 -6.04
CA ASP A 209 0.20 -15.61 -6.67
C ASP A 209 0.39 -14.53 -5.60
N THR A 210 -0.38 -14.61 -4.50
CA THR A 210 -0.38 -13.61 -3.42
C THR A 210 -0.22 -14.25 -2.05
N VAL A 211 0.54 -13.61 -1.18
CA VAL A 211 0.68 -14.02 0.22
C VAL A 211 0.12 -12.96 1.14
N TRP A 212 -0.85 -13.34 1.94
CA TRP A 212 -1.40 -12.52 3.02
C TRP A 212 -0.72 -12.88 4.33
N TRP A 213 0.06 -11.95 4.85
CA TRP A 213 0.77 -12.08 6.12
C TRP A 213 -0.08 -11.52 7.24
N ASP A 214 -0.64 -12.38 8.07
CA ASP A 214 -1.36 -11.96 9.26
C ASP A 214 -0.40 -11.58 10.40
N ASP A 215 -0.67 -10.50 11.10
CA ASP A 215 0.18 -10.01 12.19
C ASP A 215 0.27 -10.94 13.40
N SER A 216 -0.61 -11.94 13.56
CA SER A 216 -0.44 -13.00 14.56
C SER A 216 0.83 -13.83 14.34
N PHE A 217 1.29 -13.96 13.09
CA PHE A 217 2.56 -14.59 12.72
C PHE A 217 3.62 -13.55 12.36
N ALA A 218 3.26 -12.62 11.48
CA ALA A 218 4.16 -11.63 10.89
C ALA A 218 4.10 -10.31 11.66
N PHE A 219 4.51 -10.31 12.93
CA PHE A 219 4.67 -9.07 13.69
C PHE A 219 5.60 -8.09 12.98
N ALA A 220 5.36 -6.80 13.22
CA ALA A 220 6.23 -5.72 12.77
C ALA A 220 7.72 -6.04 13.08
N ALA A 221 8.57 -5.92 12.08
CA ALA A 221 9.96 -6.33 12.14
C ALA A 221 10.81 -5.51 11.16
N SER A 222 12.13 -5.62 11.30
CA SER A 222 13.07 -4.94 10.40
C SER A 222 12.95 -5.40 8.95
N THR A 223 13.47 -4.57 8.03
CA THR A 223 13.54 -4.85 6.59
C THR A 223 14.18 -6.22 6.31
N GLU A 224 15.25 -6.61 7.01
CA GLU A 224 15.95 -7.89 6.84
C GLU A 224 15.09 -9.08 7.25
N THR A 225 14.28 -8.91 8.30
CA THR A 225 13.37 -9.94 8.78
C THR A 225 12.25 -10.16 7.77
N TRP A 226 11.68 -9.09 7.22
CA TRP A 226 10.71 -9.18 6.13
C TRP A 226 11.28 -9.81 4.87
N LYS A 227 12.49 -9.41 4.43
CA LYS A 227 13.17 -10.03 3.28
C LYS A 227 13.35 -11.53 3.48
N ARG A 228 13.64 -11.96 4.71
CA ARG A 228 13.73 -13.39 5.07
C ARG A 228 12.37 -14.08 4.93
N ARG A 229 11.30 -13.50 5.48
CA ARG A 229 9.92 -14.04 5.38
C ARG A 229 9.50 -14.21 3.93
N ILE A 230 9.65 -13.17 3.11
CA ILE A 230 9.32 -13.18 1.68
C ILE A 230 10.12 -14.27 0.95
N LYS A 231 11.42 -14.37 1.20
CA LYS A 231 12.27 -15.40 0.60
C LYS A 231 11.81 -16.83 0.92
N LEU A 232 11.22 -17.08 2.10
CA LEU A 232 10.71 -18.39 2.50
C LEU A 232 9.46 -18.82 1.71
N MET A 233 8.74 -17.91 1.09
CA MET A 233 7.61 -18.19 0.19
C MET A 233 8.04 -18.49 -1.26
N GLY A 234 9.33 -18.28 -1.57
CA GLY A 234 9.91 -18.52 -2.88
C GLY A 234 9.65 -17.39 -3.86
N LYS A 235 10.33 -17.42 -5.00
CA LYS A 235 10.32 -16.35 -6.02
C LYS A 235 9.03 -16.22 -6.84
N ARG A 236 8.04 -17.10 -6.57
CA ARG A 236 6.80 -17.18 -7.37
C ARG A 236 5.63 -16.42 -6.75
N ALA A 237 5.68 -16.10 -5.46
CA ALA A 237 4.75 -15.15 -4.90
C ALA A 237 5.14 -13.77 -5.42
N GLU A 238 4.30 -13.20 -6.28
CA GLU A 238 4.54 -11.89 -6.89
C GLU A 238 4.08 -10.78 -5.97
N LYS A 239 3.00 -11.02 -5.20
CA LYS A 239 2.40 -10.02 -4.31
C LYS A 239 2.46 -10.47 -2.85
N HIS A 240 2.82 -9.52 -2.00
CA HIS A 240 2.85 -9.69 -0.55
C HIS A 240 2.02 -8.59 0.10
N VAL A 241 1.01 -9.00 0.86
CA VAL A 241 0.12 -8.11 1.62
C VAL A 241 0.35 -8.37 3.10
N TRP A 242 0.61 -7.34 3.89
CA TRP A 242 0.73 -7.44 5.34
C TRP A 242 -0.52 -6.90 6.02
N ILE A 243 -1.19 -7.75 6.80
CA ILE A 243 -2.44 -7.41 7.48
C ILE A 243 -2.15 -7.22 8.96
N THR A 244 -2.29 -5.99 9.48
CA THR A 244 -1.80 -5.66 10.83
C THR A 244 -2.66 -4.68 11.61
N ASN A 245 -2.70 -4.82 12.93
CA ASN A 245 -3.21 -3.78 13.83
C ASN A 245 -2.17 -2.70 14.17
N ARG A 246 -0.93 -2.80 13.65
CA ARG A 246 0.17 -1.89 14.00
C ARG A 246 0.35 -0.82 12.95
N ASN A 247 0.01 0.40 13.30
CA ASN A 247 -0.01 1.55 12.41
C ASN A 247 1.22 2.46 12.50
N HIS A 248 2.42 1.90 12.72
CA HIS A 248 3.61 2.72 12.85
C HIS A 248 4.31 2.92 11.51
N ALA A 249 4.44 4.18 11.04
CA ALA A 249 5.03 4.53 9.75
C ALA A 249 6.39 3.85 9.49
N GLY A 250 7.25 3.82 10.52
CA GLY A 250 8.56 3.15 10.41
C GLY A 250 8.48 1.65 10.11
N HIS A 251 7.47 0.93 10.62
CA HIS A 251 7.30 -0.50 10.35
C HIS A 251 6.72 -0.74 8.96
N VAL A 252 5.78 0.09 8.53
CA VAL A 252 5.20 0.08 7.18
C VAL A 252 6.30 0.30 6.15
N HIS A 253 7.14 1.32 6.36
CA HIS A 253 8.29 1.61 5.52
C HIS A 253 9.28 0.43 5.45
N GLN A 254 9.60 -0.20 6.59
CA GLN A 254 10.46 -1.39 6.63
C GLN A 254 9.87 -2.58 5.86
N ALA A 255 8.55 -2.77 5.92
CA ALA A 255 7.86 -3.80 5.15
C ALA A 255 7.95 -3.53 3.64
N HIS A 256 7.67 -2.30 3.20
CA HIS A 256 7.77 -1.92 1.78
C HIS A 256 9.20 -2.06 1.24
N GLN A 257 10.21 -1.59 1.99
CA GLN A 257 11.62 -1.77 1.61
C GLN A 257 12.04 -3.24 1.45
N ALA A 258 11.29 -4.17 2.05
CA ALA A 258 11.53 -5.59 1.95
C ALA A 258 10.80 -6.27 0.78
N GLY A 259 9.88 -5.57 0.10
CA GLY A 259 9.06 -6.11 -0.98
C GLY A 259 7.64 -6.48 -0.57
N VAL A 260 7.15 -6.01 0.58
CA VAL A 260 5.70 -6.02 0.84
C VAL A 260 5.06 -4.97 -0.05
N GLY A 261 4.18 -5.40 -0.94
CA GLY A 261 3.49 -4.51 -1.87
C GLY A 261 2.40 -3.69 -1.17
N TRP A 262 1.67 -4.33 -0.26
CA TRP A 262 0.49 -3.74 0.39
C TRP A 262 0.49 -3.98 1.90
N VAL A 263 -0.01 -3.03 2.68
CA VAL A 263 -0.21 -3.08 4.13
C VAL A 263 -1.66 -2.68 4.46
N VAL A 264 -2.43 -3.65 4.94
CA VAL A 264 -3.85 -3.49 5.27
C VAL A 264 -4.01 -3.42 6.79
N PHE A 265 -4.61 -2.34 7.29
CA PHE A 265 -4.75 -2.13 8.73
C PHE A 265 -6.05 -2.72 9.31
N LYS A 266 -5.95 -3.45 10.42
CA LYS A 266 -7.10 -3.93 11.19
C LYS A 266 -7.64 -2.81 12.09
N PRO A 267 -8.97 -2.60 12.16
CA PRO A 267 -10.01 -3.24 11.35
C PRO A 267 -10.03 -2.68 9.91
N TYR A 268 -10.09 -3.56 8.91
CA TYR A 268 -10.14 -3.17 7.50
C TYR A 268 -11.54 -3.36 6.92
N ARG A 269 -11.78 -2.72 5.79
CA ARG A 269 -12.92 -3.08 4.92
C ARG A 269 -12.49 -4.15 3.92
N ILE A 270 -13.42 -5.03 3.53
CA ILE A 270 -13.13 -6.15 2.62
C ILE A 270 -12.61 -5.65 1.27
N GLU A 271 -13.08 -4.49 0.81
CA GLU A 271 -12.69 -3.89 -0.48
C GLU A 271 -11.18 -3.59 -0.56
N ARG A 272 -10.49 -3.42 0.59
CA ARG A 272 -9.02 -3.28 0.63
C ARG A 272 -8.31 -4.56 0.22
N LEU A 273 -8.82 -5.70 0.69
CA LEU A 273 -8.27 -7.00 0.32
C LEU A 273 -8.62 -7.34 -1.12
N GLU A 274 -9.82 -6.98 -1.60
CA GLU A 274 -10.21 -7.11 -3.02
C GLU A 274 -9.23 -6.37 -3.93
N ALA A 275 -8.96 -5.09 -3.63
CA ALA A 275 -8.02 -4.27 -4.39
C ALA A 275 -6.62 -4.90 -4.43
N SER A 276 -6.14 -5.45 -3.30
CA SER A 276 -4.83 -6.12 -3.24
C SER A 276 -4.69 -7.35 -4.14
N LEU A 277 -5.81 -7.92 -4.60
CA LEU A 277 -5.84 -9.07 -5.50
C LEU A 277 -5.88 -8.66 -6.97
N GLY A 278 -5.92 -7.37 -7.29
CA GLY A 278 -6.09 -6.90 -8.66
C GLY A 278 -7.42 -7.32 -9.27
N GLN A 279 -8.44 -7.59 -8.44
CA GLN A 279 -9.80 -7.72 -8.94
C GLN A 279 -10.31 -6.31 -9.22
N ASP A 280 -10.74 -6.06 -10.46
CA ASP A 280 -11.45 -4.83 -10.80
C ASP A 280 -12.65 -4.73 -9.84
N THR A 281 -12.52 -3.87 -8.83
CA THR A 281 -13.69 -3.44 -8.10
C THR A 281 -14.52 -2.70 -9.13
N VAL A 282 -15.54 -3.37 -9.67
CA VAL A 282 -16.54 -2.68 -10.49
C VAL A 282 -16.97 -1.51 -9.62
N PRO A 283 -16.68 -0.25 -10.00
CA PRO A 283 -17.08 0.86 -9.17
C PRO A 283 -18.58 0.70 -9.04
N VAL A 284 -19.05 0.54 -7.80
CA VAL A 284 -20.48 0.50 -7.50
C VAL A 284 -20.97 1.87 -7.93
N SER A 285 -21.37 1.92 -9.19
CA SER A 285 -21.94 3.08 -9.83
C SER A 285 -23.08 3.43 -8.93
N SER A 286 -22.94 4.55 -8.23
CA SER A 286 -24.02 5.13 -7.45
C SER A 286 -25.13 5.48 -8.43
N GLN A 287 -25.96 4.48 -8.76
CA GLN A 287 -27.20 4.69 -9.47
C GLN A 287 -27.98 5.70 -8.66
N GLY A 288 -28.32 6.79 -9.36
CA GLY A 288 -28.77 8.03 -8.77
C GLY A 288 -29.89 7.86 -7.77
N PHE A 289 -29.71 8.45 -6.60
CA PHE A 289 -30.85 9.00 -5.89
C PHE A 289 -31.36 10.19 -6.70
N CYS A 290 -32.34 9.91 -7.54
CA CYS A 290 -33.20 10.89 -8.17
C CYS A 290 -33.72 11.89 -7.13
N LYS A 291 -33.71 13.17 -7.56
CA LYS A 291 -34.36 14.31 -6.90
C LYS A 291 -35.77 13.94 -6.41
N ALA A 292 -36.07 14.28 -5.17
CA ALA A 292 -37.43 14.63 -4.77
C ALA A 292 -37.49 16.16 -4.58
N ALA A 293 -38.61 16.71 -5.06
CA ALA A 293 -38.91 18.10 -5.37
C ALA A 293 -38.60 19.15 -4.29
#